data_AF-A0A6I2ST95-F1
#
_entry.id   AF-A0A6I2ST95-F1
#
_cell.length_a   1.000
_cell.length_b   1.000
_cell.length_c   1.000
_cell.angle_alpha   90.00
_cell.angle_beta   90.00
_cell.angle_gamma   90.00
#
_symmetry.space_group_name_H-M   'P 1'
#
loop_
_entity.id
_entity.type
_entity.pdbx_description
1 polymer ?
#
loop_
_entity_poly.entity_id
_entity_poly.type
_entity_poly.pdbx_seq_one_letter_code
_entity_poly.pdbx_strand_id
1 'polypeptide(L)'
;MKKKSLKSLIRQVRSELEWPVLEQPHEMPVIRVVSYPRTQSHIILMPDKLHNKSSDLDYLHELGHAYFCEKVHPVFSATSQFAPQENKRLFLLVIPALNAACDWFIGHWQLELSPKEARKQLRESLTLAEEVLAAQQLPPLDVILDASLLIAQGIHYLEEPIDCGGVLKAVVDAFLSIPPDQPSAENCLLLVNRLMATYTDHRARLAFDGEFHVWEVATPDKTDATGTAPAIDKGTDS
;
A
#
# COMPACT_ATOMS: atom_id res chain seq x y z
N MET A 1 21.40 -19.63 10.84
CA MET A 1 21.13 -18.30 11.43
C MET A 1 20.12 -18.48 12.57
N LYS A 2 20.31 -17.84 13.74
CA LYS A 2 19.34 -17.91 14.84
C LYS A 2 18.05 -17.20 14.43
N LYS A 3 16.90 -17.85 14.62
CA LYS A 3 15.58 -17.30 14.28
C LYS A 3 15.30 -16.06 15.16
N LYS A 4 15.13 -14.89 14.57
CA LYS A 4 14.70 -13.68 15.30
C LYS A 4 13.21 -13.81 15.62
N SER A 5 12.80 -13.40 16.82
CA SER A 5 11.36 -13.28 17.15
C SER A 5 10.78 -12.02 16.50
N LEU A 6 9.45 -11.98 16.27
CA LEU A 6 8.78 -10.78 15.74
C LEU A 6 9.10 -9.53 16.58
N LYS A 7 9.06 -9.63 17.91
CA LYS A 7 9.47 -8.53 18.82
C LYS A 7 10.92 -8.08 18.61
N SER A 8 11.82 -8.97 18.21
CA SER A 8 13.19 -8.59 17.86
C SER A 8 13.26 -7.88 16.51
N LEU A 9 12.47 -8.31 15.53
CA LEU A 9 12.38 -7.65 14.22
C LEU A 9 11.76 -6.26 14.35
N ILE A 10 10.66 -6.13 15.08
CA ILE A 10 10.02 -4.83 15.39
C ILE A 10 11.03 -3.87 16.01
N ARG A 11 11.76 -4.30 17.05
CA ARG A 11 12.80 -3.45 17.68
C ARG A 11 13.90 -3.06 16.71
N GLN A 12 14.31 -3.97 15.84
CA GLN A 12 15.33 -3.70 14.83
C GLN A 12 14.83 -2.65 13.83
N VAL A 13 13.68 -2.88 13.19
CA VAL A 13 13.10 -1.95 12.21
C VAL A 13 12.89 -0.58 12.83
N ARG A 14 12.34 -0.51 14.06
CA ARG A 14 12.19 0.76 14.78
C ARG A 14 13.51 1.49 15.03
N SER A 15 14.62 0.77 15.20
CA SER A 15 15.94 1.38 15.38
C SER A 15 16.59 1.85 14.09
N GLU A 16 16.07 1.42 12.93
CA GLU A 16 16.54 1.84 11.60
C GLU A 16 15.79 3.10 11.10
N LEU A 17 14.65 3.43 11.72
CA LEU A 17 13.89 4.65 11.46
C LEU A 17 14.59 5.86 12.09
N GLU A 18 14.70 6.93 11.33
CA GLU A 18 15.27 8.21 11.76
C GLU A 18 14.21 9.10 12.39
N TRP A 19 12.96 9.00 11.93
CA TRP A 19 11.86 9.81 12.40
C TRP A 19 11.24 9.17 13.66
N PRO A 20 10.84 9.97 14.67
CA PRO A 20 10.17 9.45 15.84
C PRO A 20 8.88 8.71 15.47
N VAL A 21 8.74 7.50 16.03
CA VAL A 21 7.52 6.69 15.97
C VAL A 21 6.75 6.83 17.27
N LEU A 22 5.62 7.51 17.20
CA LEU A 22 4.68 7.70 18.31
C LEU A 22 3.52 6.70 18.19
N GLU A 23 2.95 6.31 19.32
CA GLU A 23 1.75 5.47 19.37
C GLU A 23 0.61 6.29 19.97
N GLN A 24 -0.56 6.28 19.32
CA GLN A 24 -1.74 7.00 19.78
C GLN A 24 -2.97 6.08 19.74
N PRO A 25 -3.81 6.04 20.79
CA PRO A 25 -5.08 5.32 20.74
C PRO A 25 -6.01 5.88 19.66
N HIS A 26 -6.80 5.01 19.04
CA HIS A 26 -7.77 5.35 17.99
C HIS A 26 -8.97 4.41 18.04
N GLU A 27 -10.15 4.92 17.67
CA GLU A 27 -11.42 4.18 17.69
C GLU A 27 -11.52 3.09 16.59
N MET A 28 -10.58 3.06 15.65
CA MET A 28 -10.63 2.08 14.55
C MET A 28 -10.19 0.72 15.07
N PRO A 29 -10.81 -0.38 14.61
CA PRO A 29 -10.47 -1.73 15.08
C PRO A 29 -9.16 -2.28 14.50
N VAL A 30 -8.48 -1.50 13.65
CA VAL A 30 -7.25 -1.86 12.96
C VAL A 30 -6.14 -0.90 13.34
N ILE A 31 -4.93 -1.44 13.38
CA ILE A 31 -3.72 -0.62 13.52
C ILE A 31 -3.47 0.10 12.19
N ARG A 32 -2.99 1.33 12.24
CA ARG A 32 -2.66 2.10 11.04
C ARG A 32 -1.52 3.07 11.30
N VAL A 33 -0.54 3.15 10.42
CA VAL A 33 0.46 4.22 10.47
C VAL A 33 0.05 5.41 9.61
N VAL A 34 0.40 6.57 10.13
CA VAL A 34 0.32 7.86 9.47
C VAL A 34 1.73 8.44 9.51
N SER A 35 2.28 8.79 8.34
CA SER A 35 3.60 9.42 8.27
C SER A 35 3.49 10.86 7.80
N TYR A 36 4.22 11.74 8.45
CA TYR A 36 4.25 13.17 8.19
C TYR A 36 5.65 13.60 7.71
N PRO A 37 5.94 13.54 6.40
CA PRO A 37 7.26 13.88 5.86
C PRO A 37 7.76 15.28 6.24
N ARG A 38 6.86 16.26 6.26
CA ARG A 38 7.19 17.66 6.60
C ARG A 38 7.64 17.84 8.05
N THR A 39 7.03 17.12 8.99
CA THR A 39 7.41 17.17 10.41
C THR A 39 8.33 16.03 10.81
N GLN A 40 8.70 15.18 9.86
CA GLN A 40 9.54 13.99 10.03
C GLN A 40 9.09 13.17 11.24
N SER A 41 7.85 12.68 11.21
CA SER A 41 7.29 11.88 12.29
C SER A 41 6.33 10.81 11.80
N HIS A 42 6.23 9.71 12.55
CA HIS A 42 5.27 8.65 12.33
C HIS A 42 4.35 8.53 13.55
N ILE A 43 3.06 8.32 13.29
CA ILE A 43 2.07 8.00 14.32
C ILE A 43 1.44 6.67 13.96
N ILE A 44 1.60 5.68 14.84
CA ILE A 44 0.87 4.42 14.77
C ILE A 44 -0.40 4.58 15.61
N LEU A 45 -1.52 4.59 14.92
CA LEU A 45 -2.86 4.59 15.49
C LEU A 45 -3.16 3.17 15.97
N MET A 46 -3.25 3.02 17.30
CA MET A 46 -3.49 1.76 17.97
C MET A 46 -4.99 1.62 18.26
N PRO A 47 -5.63 0.49 17.94
CA PRO A 47 -7.02 0.28 18.30
C PRO A 47 -7.19 0.40 19.83
N ASP A 48 -8.29 1.02 20.25
CA ASP A 48 -8.64 1.11 21.66
C ASP A 48 -8.67 -0.29 22.31
N LYS A 49 -8.40 -0.35 23.62
CA LYS A 49 -8.28 -1.62 24.36
C LYS A 49 -9.49 -2.55 24.22
N LEU A 50 -10.67 -2.01 23.90
CA LEU A 50 -11.89 -2.77 23.63
C LEU A 50 -11.81 -3.62 22.34
N HIS A 51 -10.93 -3.26 21.41
CA HIS A 51 -10.75 -3.87 20.09
C HIS A 51 -9.39 -4.59 19.94
N ASN A 52 -8.64 -4.77 21.03
CA ASN A 52 -7.21 -5.14 21.02
C ASN A 52 -6.92 -6.58 20.51
N LYS A 53 -6.94 -6.75 19.17
CA LYS A 53 -6.59 -7.99 18.46
C LYS A 53 -5.40 -7.85 17.52
N SER A 54 -4.77 -6.66 17.43
CA SER A 54 -3.64 -6.46 16.53
C SER A 54 -2.47 -7.37 16.89
N SER A 55 -1.99 -8.12 15.92
CA SER A 55 -0.84 -9.01 16.09
C SER A 55 0.48 -8.23 16.00
N ASP A 56 1.55 -8.80 16.55
CA ASP A 56 2.92 -8.29 16.32
C ASP A 56 3.25 -8.19 14.82
N LEU A 57 2.59 -8.99 13.97
CA LEU A 57 2.78 -8.99 12.52
C LEU A 57 2.09 -7.79 11.86
N ASP A 58 0.87 -7.45 12.27
CA ASP A 58 0.17 -6.25 11.81
C ASP A 58 0.95 -4.99 12.23
N TYR A 59 1.51 -4.99 13.45
CA TYR A 59 2.39 -3.91 13.88
C TYR A 59 3.65 -3.79 13.00
N LEU A 60 4.23 -4.93 12.62
CA LEU A 60 5.38 -4.95 11.70
C LEU A 60 4.98 -4.45 10.30
N HIS A 61 3.78 -4.77 9.82
CA HIS A 61 3.24 -4.26 8.54
C HIS A 61 3.18 -2.73 8.54
N GLU A 62 2.59 -2.14 9.58
CA GLU A 62 2.49 -0.69 9.72
C GLU A 62 3.86 0.00 9.87
N LEU A 63 4.82 -0.66 10.53
CA LEU A 63 6.21 -0.18 10.51
C LEU A 63 6.83 -0.25 9.11
N GLY A 64 6.41 -1.18 8.26
CA GLY A 64 6.84 -1.28 6.87
C GLY A 64 6.49 -0.02 6.07
N HIS A 65 5.28 0.50 6.23
CA HIS A 65 4.89 1.79 5.65
C HIS A 65 5.79 2.94 6.12
N ALA A 66 6.08 3.03 7.42
CA ALA A 66 7.00 4.04 7.96
C ALA A 66 8.41 3.89 7.37
N TYR A 67 8.92 2.66 7.31
CA TYR A 67 10.22 2.32 6.75
C TYR A 67 10.32 2.71 5.27
N PHE A 68 9.32 2.37 4.47
CA PHE A 68 9.31 2.69 3.04
C PHE A 68 9.14 4.19 2.80
N CYS A 69 8.39 4.88 3.66
CA CYS A 69 8.26 6.34 3.62
C CYS A 69 9.63 7.03 3.78
N GLU A 70 10.47 6.57 4.71
CA GLU A 70 11.81 7.14 4.90
C GLU A 70 12.83 6.65 3.88
N LYS A 71 12.90 5.33 3.66
CA LYS A 71 14.04 4.69 2.98
C LYS A 71 13.83 4.51 1.48
N VAL A 72 12.58 4.57 1.01
CA VAL A 72 12.25 4.45 -0.42
C VAL A 72 11.73 5.77 -0.94
N HIS A 73 10.54 6.18 -0.50
CA HIS A 73 9.91 7.42 -0.94
C HIS A 73 8.68 7.79 -0.09
N PRO A 74 8.40 9.09 0.16
CA PRO A 74 7.23 9.52 0.94
C PRO A 74 5.85 9.05 0.45
N VAL A 75 5.74 8.60 -0.80
CA VAL A 75 4.47 8.09 -1.38
C VAL A 75 3.99 6.80 -0.73
N PHE A 76 4.88 6.07 -0.05
CA PHE A 76 4.52 4.86 0.69
C PHE A 76 3.83 5.16 2.03
N SER A 77 3.74 6.44 2.41
CA SER A 77 2.88 6.87 3.50
C SER A 77 1.41 6.77 3.08
N ALA A 78 0.60 6.04 3.85
CA ALA A 78 -0.86 5.99 3.68
C ALA A 78 -1.57 7.36 3.82
N THR A 79 -0.81 8.41 4.17
CA THR A 79 -1.26 9.80 4.29
C THR A 79 -0.45 10.76 3.41
N SER A 80 0.21 10.24 2.38
CA SER A 80 0.89 11.07 1.37
C SER A 80 -0.01 12.21 0.95
N GLN A 81 0.54 13.43 1.04
CA GLN A 81 -0.19 14.67 0.88
C GLN A 81 -0.74 14.74 -0.54
N PHE A 82 -2.01 15.08 -0.67
CA PHE A 82 -2.61 15.40 -1.96
C PHE A 82 -2.50 16.90 -2.21
N ALA A 83 -2.42 17.31 -3.46
CA ALA A 83 -2.32 18.74 -3.78
C ALA A 83 -3.52 19.53 -3.19
N PRO A 84 -3.30 20.72 -2.60
CA PRO A 84 -4.32 21.46 -1.84
C PRO A 84 -5.61 21.81 -2.60
N GLN A 85 -5.62 21.73 -3.94
CA GLN A 85 -6.75 22.11 -4.79
C GLN A 85 -7.57 20.93 -5.32
N GLU A 86 -7.23 19.70 -4.95
CA GLU A 86 -7.91 18.53 -5.48
C GLU A 86 -9.32 18.36 -4.87
N ASN A 87 -10.23 17.87 -5.71
CA ASN A 87 -11.59 17.56 -5.30
C ASN A 87 -11.59 16.37 -4.35
N LYS A 88 -12.04 16.56 -3.10
CA LYS A 88 -12.12 15.51 -2.07
C LYS A 88 -12.77 14.19 -2.54
N ARG A 89 -13.66 14.24 -3.53
CA ARG A 89 -14.29 13.05 -4.11
C ARG A 89 -13.32 12.21 -4.95
N LEU A 90 -12.37 12.83 -5.64
CA LEU A 90 -11.32 12.13 -6.40
C LEU A 90 -10.36 11.40 -5.45
N PHE A 91 -10.15 11.89 -4.24
CA PHE A 91 -9.32 11.18 -3.24
C PHE A 91 -9.91 9.84 -2.83
N LEU A 92 -11.22 9.80 -2.59
CA LEU A 92 -11.91 8.55 -2.22
C LEU A 92 -11.80 7.48 -3.31
N LEU A 93 -11.51 7.89 -4.55
CA LEU A 93 -11.30 7.00 -5.68
C LEU A 93 -9.87 6.44 -5.74
N VAL A 94 -8.86 7.20 -5.29
CA VAL A 94 -7.44 6.82 -5.40
C VAL A 94 -6.91 6.15 -4.16
N ILE A 95 -7.36 6.56 -2.97
CA ILE A 95 -6.87 6.03 -1.68
C ILE A 95 -6.92 4.50 -1.64
N PRO A 96 -8.00 3.81 -2.06
CA PRO A 96 -8.03 2.35 -2.06
C PRO A 96 -6.91 1.72 -2.91
N ALA A 97 -6.72 2.21 -4.15
CA ALA A 97 -5.64 1.72 -5.03
C ALA A 97 -4.24 2.06 -4.49
N LEU A 98 -4.08 3.24 -3.88
CA LEU A 98 -2.83 3.65 -3.27
C LEU A 98 -2.44 2.75 -2.10
N ASN A 99 -3.36 2.51 -1.17
CA ASN A 99 -3.11 1.64 -0.02
C ASN A 99 -2.74 0.23 -0.50
N ALA A 100 -3.56 -0.35 -1.38
CA ALA A 100 -3.32 -1.71 -1.89
C ALA A 100 -2.01 -1.81 -2.68
N ALA A 101 -1.64 -0.78 -3.46
CA ALA A 101 -0.35 -0.73 -4.15
C ALA A 101 0.83 -0.68 -3.16
N CYS A 102 0.76 0.14 -2.11
CA CYS A 102 1.79 0.17 -1.07
C CYS A 102 1.91 -1.19 -0.35
N ASP A 103 0.79 -1.80 -0.01
CA ASP A 103 0.72 -3.10 0.66
C ASP A 103 1.29 -4.24 -0.16
N TRP A 104 1.28 -4.14 -1.50
CA TRP A 104 1.96 -5.10 -2.38
C TRP A 104 3.46 -5.17 -2.10
N PHE A 105 4.12 -4.02 -1.99
CA PHE A 105 5.56 -3.94 -1.72
C PHE A 105 5.88 -4.22 -0.25
N ILE A 106 5.04 -3.74 0.67
CA ILE A 106 5.24 -3.96 2.12
C ILE A 106 5.02 -5.42 2.48
N GLY A 107 4.04 -6.09 1.87
CA GLY A 107 3.81 -7.52 2.04
C GLY A 107 5.02 -8.34 1.61
N HIS A 108 5.68 -7.99 0.49
CA HIS A 108 6.95 -8.62 0.10
C HIS A 108 8.05 -8.42 1.13
N TRP A 109 8.25 -7.18 1.57
CA TRP A 109 9.24 -6.87 2.59
C TRP A 109 8.98 -7.62 3.90
N GLN A 110 7.72 -7.74 4.32
CA GLN A 110 7.34 -8.49 5.50
C GLN A 110 7.60 -10.00 5.32
N LEU A 111 7.32 -10.56 4.14
CA LEU A 111 7.63 -11.95 3.78
C LEU A 111 9.13 -12.24 3.81
N GLU A 112 9.98 -11.30 3.39
CA GLU A 112 11.43 -11.44 3.49
C GLU A 112 11.92 -11.39 4.95
N LEU A 113 11.31 -10.54 5.79
CA LEU A 113 11.70 -10.40 7.20
C LEU A 113 11.22 -11.55 8.10
N SER A 114 9.99 -12.03 7.89
CA SER A 114 9.33 -13.03 8.75
C SER A 114 8.60 -14.11 7.93
N PRO A 115 9.28 -14.83 7.03
CA PRO A 115 8.66 -15.67 6.00
C PRO A 115 7.70 -16.72 6.55
N LYS A 116 8.01 -17.32 7.71
CA LYS A 116 7.13 -18.33 8.31
C LYS A 116 5.83 -17.71 8.81
N GLU A 117 5.94 -16.62 9.56
CA GLU A 117 4.83 -15.92 10.18
C GLU A 117 3.94 -15.25 9.12
N ALA A 118 4.55 -14.53 8.17
CA ALA A 118 3.86 -13.87 7.06
C ALA A 118 3.15 -14.88 6.12
N ARG A 119 3.80 -15.97 5.70
CA ARG A 119 3.13 -17.02 4.88
C ARG A 119 2.01 -17.73 5.63
N LYS A 120 2.10 -17.81 6.96
CA LYS A 120 1.01 -18.38 7.76
C LYS A 120 -0.20 -17.44 7.72
N GLN A 121 0.00 -16.15 8.02
CA GLN A 121 -1.07 -15.14 7.95
C GLN A 121 -1.67 -15.06 6.55
N LEU A 122 -0.85 -15.06 5.50
CA LEU A 122 -1.32 -15.03 4.11
C LEU A 122 -2.30 -16.17 3.79
N ARG A 123 -2.02 -17.41 4.22
CA ARG A 123 -2.94 -18.54 4.04
C ARG A 123 -4.27 -18.36 4.79
N GLU A 124 -4.19 -17.86 6.02
CA GLU A 124 -5.38 -17.59 6.84
C GLU A 124 -6.24 -16.49 6.21
N SER A 125 -5.62 -15.41 5.74
CA SER A 125 -6.30 -14.29 5.08
C SER A 125 -6.82 -14.64 3.69
N LEU A 126 -6.14 -15.51 2.94
CA LEU A 126 -6.56 -15.92 1.61
C LEU A 126 -7.90 -16.66 1.65
N THR A 127 -8.06 -17.59 2.60
CA THR A 127 -9.33 -18.29 2.84
C THR A 127 -10.47 -17.29 3.08
N LEU A 128 -10.23 -16.25 3.89
CA LEU A 128 -11.23 -15.22 4.17
C LEU A 128 -11.57 -14.37 2.93
N ALA A 129 -10.58 -14.05 2.11
CA ALA A 129 -10.78 -13.32 0.85
C ALA A 129 -11.67 -14.12 -0.12
N GLU A 130 -11.45 -15.43 -0.24
CA GLU A 130 -12.28 -16.32 -1.05
C GLU A 130 -13.73 -16.38 -0.54
N GLU A 131 -13.93 -16.45 0.78
CA GLU A 131 -15.27 -16.44 1.39
C GLU A 131 -16.02 -15.13 1.12
N VAL A 132 -15.34 -13.98 1.24
CA VAL A 132 -15.92 -12.66 0.97
C VAL A 132 -16.30 -12.53 -0.51
N LEU A 133 -15.46 -13.00 -1.42
CA LEU A 133 -15.74 -12.95 -2.85
C LEU A 133 -16.81 -13.96 -3.30
N ALA A 134 -16.98 -15.07 -2.57
CA ALA A 134 -18.04 -16.04 -2.80
C ALA A 134 -19.42 -15.58 -2.28
N ALA A 135 -19.45 -14.60 -1.37
CA ALA A 135 -20.71 -14.01 -0.92
C ALA A 135 -21.39 -13.30 -2.10
N GLN A 136 -22.67 -13.62 -2.36
CA GLN A 136 -23.44 -13.12 -3.53
C GLN A 136 -23.79 -11.61 -3.47
N GLN A 137 -23.01 -10.81 -2.74
CA GLN A 137 -23.14 -9.37 -2.65
C GLN A 137 -21.89 -8.73 -3.22
N LEU A 138 -22.06 -7.70 -4.07
CA LEU A 138 -20.92 -6.96 -4.61
C LEU A 138 -20.23 -6.23 -3.44
N PRO A 139 -18.97 -6.57 -3.10
CA PRO A 139 -18.31 -5.93 -1.98
C PRO A 139 -17.86 -4.51 -2.36
N PRO A 140 -17.60 -3.65 -1.36
CA PRO A 140 -16.96 -2.35 -1.55
C PRO A 140 -15.62 -2.44 -2.31
N LEU A 141 -15.22 -1.37 -2.98
CA LEU A 141 -14.01 -1.36 -3.83
C LEU A 141 -12.73 -1.68 -3.06
N ASP A 142 -12.55 -1.12 -1.87
CA ASP A 142 -11.43 -1.42 -0.97
C ASP A 142 -11.37 -2.93 -0.65
N VAL A 143 -12.51 -3.54 -0.33
CA VAL A 143 -12.60 -4.99 -0.10
C VAL A 143 -12.21 -5.79 -1.35
N ILE A 144 -12.61 -5.35 -2.55
CA ILE A 144 -12.21 -6.00 -3.81
C ILE A 144 -10.68 -5.91 -3.99
N LEU A 145 -10.09 -4.73 -3.76
CA LEU A 145 -8.65 -4.51 -3.93
C LEU A 145 -7.84 -5.32 -2.91
N ASP A 146 -8.25 -5.34 -1.64
CA ASP A 146 -7.59 -6.10 -0.57
C ASP A 146 -7.67 -7.60 -0.83
N ALA A 147 -8.84 -8.11 -1.23
CA ALA A 147 -8.99 -9.52 -1.60
C ALA A 147 -8.14 -9.89 -2.84
N SER A 148 -8.09 -9.01 -3.83
CA SER A 148 -7.25 -9.18 -5.03
C SER A 148 -5.76 -9.19 -4.70
N LEU A 149 -5.33 -8.33 -3.76
CA LEU A 149 -3.97 -8.29 -3.26
C LEU A 149 -3.60 -9.63 -2.60
N LEU A 150 -4.45 -10.15 -1.72
CA LEU A 150 -4.24 -11.43 -1.05
C LEU A 150 -4.15 -12.59 -2.06
N ILE A 151 -5.01 -12.60 -3.08
CA ILE A 151 -4.95 -13.59 -4.16
C ILE A 151 -3.65 -13.47 -4.96
N ALA A 152 -3.26 -12.26 -5.36
CA ALA A 152 -2.00 -12.04 -6.08
C ALA A 152 -0.79 -12.50 -5.25
N GLN A 153 -0.79 -12.23 -3.94
CA GLN A 153 0.22 -12.74 -3.02
C GLN A 153 0.17 -14.27 -2.90
N GLY A 154 -1.01 -14.88 -2.86
CA GLY A 154 -1.20 -16.33 -2.87
C GLY A 154 -0.59 -16.98 -4.12
N ILE A 155 -0.89 -16.45 -5.30
CA ILE A 155 -0.31 -16.89 -6.57
C ILE A 155 1.21 -16.75 -6.55
N HIS A 156 1.73 -15.60 -6.12
CA HIS A 156 3.15 -15.28 -6.21
C HIS A 156 4.02 -16.01 -5.16
N TYR A 157 3.57 -16.13 -3.92
CA TYR A 157 4.38 -16.64 -2.80
C TYR A 157 4.02 -18.04 -2.31
N LEU A 158 2.78 -18.47 -2.54
CA LEU A 158 2.32 -19.81 -2.16
C LEU A 158 2.25 -20.76 -3.36
N GLU A 159 2.44 -20.23 -4.58
CA GLU A 159 2.33 -20.98 -5.84
C GLU A 159 0.96 -21.66 -6.00
N GLU A 160 -0.07 -21.07 -5.40
CA GLU A 160 -1.43 -21.62 -5.44
C GLU A 160 -2.11 -21.26 -6.77
N PRO A 161 -2.65 -22.24 -7.51
CA PRO A 161 -3.37 -21.99 -8.75
C PRO A 161 -4.78 -21.50 -8.41
N ILE A 162 -4.94 -20.18 -8.26
CA ILE A 162 -6.22 -19.55 -7.96
C ILE A 162 -6.85 -19.09 -9.28
N ASP A 163 -8.02 -19.63 -9.60
CA ASP A 163 -8.77 -19.21 -10.79
C ASP A 163 -9.57 -17.93 -10.47
N CYS A 164 -9.37 -16.90 -11.29
CA CYS A 164 -10.01 -15.60 -11.15
C CYS A 164 -10.64 -15.20 -12.48
N GLY A 165 -11.89 -14.73 -12.44
CA GLY A 165 -12.63 -14.26 -13.60
C GLY A 165 -12.97 -12.77 -13.53
N GLY A 166 -13.32 -12.17 -14.68
CA GLY A 166 -13.88 -10.82 -14.76
C GLY A 166 -12.97 -9.72 -14.20
N VAL A 167 -13.55 -8.79 -13.45
CA VAL A 167 -12.84 -7.64 -12.85
C VAL A 167 -11.76 -8.08 -11.88
N LEU A 168 -12.01 -9.13 -11.09
CA LEU A 168 -11.04 -9.68 -10.13
C LEU A 168 -9.74 -10.08 -10.83
N LYS A 169 -9.85 -10.75 -11.98
CA LYS A 169 -8.68 -11.11 -12.78
C LYS A 169 -7.87 -9.88 -13.22
N ALA A 170 -8.54 -8.81 -13.66
CA ALA A 170 -7.85 -7.60 -14.09
C ALA A 170 -7.07 -6.93 -12.95
N VAL A 171 -7.61 -6.93 -11.73
CA VAL A 171 -6.94 -6.39 -10.55
C VAL A 171 -5.76 -7.28 -10.12
N VAL A 172 -5.94 -8.61 -10.11
CA VAL A 172 -4.86 -9.56 -9.79
C VAL A 172 -3.72 -9.46 -10.81
N ASP A 173 -4.04 -9.39 -12.10
CA ASP A 173 -3.05 -9.21 -13.17
C ASP A 173 -2.29 -7.87 -12.99
N ALA A 174 -2.95 -6.81 -12.52
CA ALA A 174 -2.30 -5.54 -12.23
C ALA A 174 -1.23 -5.69 -11.14
N PHE A 175 -1.50 -6.39 -10.04
CA PHE A 175 -0.48 -6.70 -9.02
C PHE A 175 0.67 -7.53 -9.57
N LEU A 176 0.36 -8.66 -10.21
CA LEU A 176 1.36 -9.60 -10.73
C LEU A 176 2.23 -9.02 -11.84
N SER A 177 1.79 -7.93 -12.47
CA SER A 177 2.52 -7.24 -13.52
C SER A 177 3.64 -6.32 -13.03
N ILE A 178 3.80 -6.15 -11.70
CA ILE A 178 4.84 -5.33 -11.07
C ILE A 178 5.60 -6.18 -10.03
N PRO A 179 6.93 -6.36 -10.16
CA PRO A 179 7.72 -7.09 -9.18
C PRO A 179 7.69 -6.40 -7.80
N PRO A 180 7.26 -7.09 -6.73
CA PRO A 180 7.14 -6.45 -5.41
C PRO A 180 8.49 -6.28 -4.68
N ASP A 181 9.56 -6.90 -5.18
CA ASP A 181 10.95 -6.77 -4.70
C ASP A 181 11.66 -5.51 -5.22
N GLN A 182 10.99 -4.71 -6.06
CA GLN A 182 11.53 -3.49 -6.65
C GLN A 182 10.71 -2.25 -6.23
N PRO A 183 10.66 -1.91 -4.93
CA PRO A 183 9.90 -0.77 -4.50
C PRO A 183 10.54 0.54 -4.95
N SER A 184 9.73 1.37 -5.61
CA SER A 184 10.10 2.73 -6.01
C SER A 184 8.84 3.58 -6.14
N ALA A 185 8.99 4.91 -6.14
CA ALA A 185 7.88 5.81 -6.40
C ALA A 185 7.24 5.57 -7.78
N GLU A 186 8.06 5.25 -8.78
CA GLU A 186 7.62 4.96 -10.15
C GLU A 186 6.82 3.66 -10.24
N ASN A 187 7.33 2.58 -9.63
CA ASN A 187 6.62 1.29 -9.63
C ASN A 187 5.32 1.37 -8.81
N CYS A 188 5.32 2.12 -7.71
CA CYS A 188 4.09 2.40 -6.95
C CYS A 188 3.08 3.18 -7.80
N LEU A 189 3.48 4.29 -8.43
CA LEU A 189 2.63 5.08 -9.34
C LEU A 189 2.08 4.24 -10.50
N LEU A 190 2.91 3.38 -11.09
CA LEU A 190 2.51 2.50 -12.18
C LEU A 190 1.46 1.48 -11.71
N LEU A 191 1.67 0.86 -10.54
CA LEU A 191 0.73 -0.07 -9.95
C LEU A 191 -0.60 0.62 -9.59
N VAL A 192 -0.57 1.79 -8.94
CA VAL A 192 -1.76 2.60 -8.63
C VAL A 192 -2.58 2.86 -9.89
N ASN A 193 -1.94 3.30 -10.98
CA ASN A 193 -2.65 3.56 -12.23
C ASN A 193 -3.21 2.29 -12.90
N ARG A 194 -2.50 1.15 -12.80
CA ARG A 194 -3.02 -0.15 -13.30
C ARG A 194 -4.24 -0.60 -12.51
N LEU A 195 -4.24 -0.43 -11.19
CA LEU A 195 -5.38 -0.73 -10.33
C LEU A 195 -6.55 0.20 -10.63
N MET A 196 -6.32 1.53 -10.71
CA MET A 196 -7.35 2.51 -11.04
C MET A 196 -8.02 2.24 -12.40
N ALA A 197 -7.26 1.81 -13.40
CA ALA A 197 -7.77 1.50 -14.73
C ALA A 197 -8.84 0.38 -14.74
N THR A 198 -8.99 -0.39 -13.66
CA THR A 198 -10.01 -1.44 -13.55
C THR A 198 -11.40 -0.92 -13.17
N TYR A 199 -11.49 0.31 -12.66
CA TYR A 199 -12.76 0.88 -12.16
C TYR A 199 -12.97 2.37 -12.50
N THR A 200 -11.98 3.05 -13.10
CA THR A 200 -12.10 4.45 -13.49
C THR A 200 -11.19 4.86 -14.66
N ASP A 201 -11.61 5.91 -15.38
CA ASP A 201 -10.80 6.58 -16.41
C ASP A 201 -9.83 7.63 -15.83
N HIS A 202 -9.94 7.96 -14.55
CA HIS A 202 -9.01 8.85 -13.87
C HIS A 202 -7.60 8.25 -13.75
N ARG A 203 -6.57 9.09 -13.72
CA ARG A 203 -5.18 8.64 -13.52
C ARG A 203 -4.48 9.48 -12.46
N ALA A 204 -3.73 8.81 -11.61
CA ALA A 204 -2.87 9.44 -10.63
C ALA A 204 -1.55 9.87 -11.30
N ARG A 205 -0.96 10.95 -10.81
CA ARG A 205 0.42 11.35 -11.08
C ARG A 205 1.04 11.92 -9.81
N LEU A 206 2.37 11.91 -9.79
CA LEU A 206 3.14 12.60 -8.76
C LEU A 206 3.46 14.01 -9.25
N ALA A 207 3.13 15.00 -8.44
CA ALA A 207 3.52 16.40 -8.64
C ALA A 207 4.45 16.83 -7.52
N PHE A 208 5.31 17.82 -7.75
CA PHE A 208 6.17 18.37 -6.72
C PHE A 208 5.55 19.64 -6.13
N ASP A 209 5.31 19.69 -4.82
CA ASP A 209 4.68 20.84 -4.15
C ASP A 209 5.69 21.91 -3.69
N GLY A 210 6.97 21.72 -4.02
CA GLY A 210 8.09 22.56 -3.57
C GLY A 210 8.94 21.90 -2.48
N GLU A 211 8.41 20.91 -1.76
CA GLU A 211 9.15 20.19 -0.70
C GLU A 211 9.11 18.67 -0.91
N PHE A 212 7.95 18.13 -1.32
CA PHE A 212 7.77 16.70 -1.52
C PHE A 212 6.92 16.41 -2.76
N HIS A 213 6.94 15.15 -3.18
CA HIS A 213 5.97 14.66 -4.14
C HIS A 213 4.61 14.45 -3.49
N VAL A 214 3.58 15.02 -4.12
CA VAL A 214 2.17 14.92 -3.75
C VAL A 214 1.39 14.19 -4.85
N TRP A 215 0.29 13.55 -4.46
CA TRP A 215 -0.60 12.91 -5.42
C TRP A 215 -1.53 13.93 -6.07
N GLU A 216 -1.64 13.82 -7.39
CA GLU A 216 -2.64 14.53 -8.19
C GLU A 216 -3.41 13.57 -9.09
N VAL A 217 -4.70 13.81 -9.28
CA VAL A 217 -5.61 12.99 -10.07
C VAL A 217 -6.06 13.75 -11.30
N ALA A 218 -5.59 13.30 -12.46
CA ALA A 218 -6.01 13.83 -13.75
C ALA A 218 -7.48 13.44 -14.04
N THR A 219 -8.27 14.42 -14.45
CA THR A 219 -9.58 14.19 -15.07
C THR A 219 -9.39 13.75 -16.53
N PRO A 220 -10.21 12.82 -17.06
CA PRO A 220 -10.07 12.30 -18.42
C PRO A 220 -10.00 13.38 -19.51
N ASP A 221 -10.54 14.58 -19.27
CA ASP A 221 -10.61 15.66 -20.26
C ASP A 221 -9.38 16.56 -20.39
N LYS A 222 -8.21 16.16 -19.87
CA LYS A 222 -6.93 16.83 -20.17
C LYS A 222 -5.77 15.84 -20.23
N THR A 223 -5.66 15.04 -21.28
CA THR A 223 -4.34 14.66 -21.81
C THR A 223 -4.44 14.19 -23.26
N ASP A 224 -3.55 14.73 -24.07
CA ASP A 224 -3.23 14.31 -25.42
C ASP A 224 -3.05 12.79 -25.54
N ALA A 225 -3.46 12.26 -26.68
CA ALA A 225 -3.50 10.86 -27.06
C ALA A 225 -2.12 10.18 -27.25
N THR A 226 -1.11 10.52 -26.45
CA THR A 226 0.21 9.91 -26.52
C THR A 226 0.65 9.46 -25.14
N GLY A 227 0.43 8.17 -24.85
CA GLY A 227 0.84 7.47 -23.63
C GLY A 227 2.36 7.38 -23.44
N THR A 228 3.01 8.54 -23.37
CA THR A 228 4.40 8.69 -22.95
C THR A 228 4.39 9.14 -21.50
N ALA A 229 5.09 8.38 -20.64
CA ALA A 229 5.34 8.79 -19.27
C ALA A 229 5.90 10.23 -19.26
N PRO A 230 5.39 11.15 -18.42
CA PRO A 230 6.02 12.45 -18.27
C PRO A 230 7.44 12.23 -17.74
N ALA A 231 8.42 12.79 -18.44
CA ALA A 231 9.80 12.78 -18.01
C ALA A 231 9.88 13.41 -16.61
N ILE A 232 10.51 12.70 -15.67
CA ILE A 232 10.87 13.26 -14.38
C ILE A 232 11.80 14.43 -14.66
N ASP A 233 11.36 15.63 -14.28
CA ASP A 233 12.13 16.87 -14.41
C ASP A 233 13.39 16.72 -13.56
N LYS A 234 14.52 16.43 -14.22
CA LYS A 234 15.83 16.45 -13.60
C LYS A 234 16.22 17.91 -13.51
N GLY A 235 15.80 18.56 -12.43
CA GLY A 235 16.22 19.91 -12.09
C GLY A 235 17.72 20.06 -12.30
N THR A 236 18.09 20.95 -13.23
CA THR A 236 19.47 21.35 -13.43
C THR A 236 19.80 22.38 -12.36
N ASP A 237 20.68 22.02 -11.43
CA ASP A 237 21.39 22.97 -10.60
C ASP A 237 22.19 23.94 -11.50
N SER A 238 21.94 25.23 -11.35
CA SER A 238 22.79 26.34 -11.78
C SER A 238 22.58 27.54 -10.87
#